data_AF-A0A960JKG6-F1
#
_entry.id   AF-A0A960JKG6-F1
#
_cell.length_a   1.000
_cell.length_b   1.000
_cell.length_c   1.000
_cell.angle_alpha   90.00
_cell.angle_beta   90.00
_cell.angle_gamma   90.00
#
_symmetry.space_group_name_H-M   'P 1'
#
loop_
_entity.id
_entity.type
_entity.pdbx_description
1 polymer ?
#
loop_
_entity_poly.entity_id
_entity_poly.type
_entity_poly.pdbx_seq_one_letter_code
_entity_poly.pdbx_strand_id
1 'polypeptide(L)'
;MIIGVPKEDGKVENRSAIVPNDVKRLVRLGASVQVENGLGTKAGFSDQEYLDAGAAVVEDPTAILQSSDIILRIRKPAKDQIPKIKKGSIHVSFLDPFNEKELIEELRANDVTAISMEMIPRTTLAQKMDALSSQANLAGYVMVILACQKLPSIMPMMMTPAGTLKPATVFVIGAGVAGLQAIATAKRLGAKVVAFDTRPVVAEQVHSLGAKFLDIDLGEMAQTKDGYAVELTPDQIALQKAGQKKQIADSDVVITTAQVFGRKPPVLVTKDMVSEMKAGSVIVDMAAESGGNVEGSVAGETIELDGVTIIGDGNWTNFVAKDAS
;
A
#
# COMPACT_ATOMS: atom_id res chain seq x y z
N MET A 1 33.13 -3.36 2.75
CA MET A 1 31.89 -3.47 1.96
C MET A 1 31.26 -2.09 1.88
N ILE A 2 30.94 -1.63 0.67
CA ILE A 2 30.33 -0.34 0.38
C ILE A 2 28.84 -0.53 0.11
N ILE A 3 27.99 0.19 0.84
CA ILE A 3 26.54 0.24 0.64
C ILE A 3 26.21 1.60 0.02
N GLY A 4 25.65 1.59 -1.18
CA GLY A 4 25.24 2.79 -1.92
C GLY A 4 23.73 2.96 -1.93
N VAL A 5 23.28 4.18 -1.71
CA VAL A 5 21.86 4.53 -1.72
C VAL A 5 21.63 5.72 -2.65
N PRO A 6 21.33 5.47 -3.94
CA PRO A 6 20.97 6.54 -4.87
C PRO A 6 19.59 7.11 -4.48
N LYS A 7 19.37 8.38 -4.81
CA LYS A 7 18.09 9.06 -4.64
C LYS A 7 17.11 8.55 -5.69
N GLU A 8 15.85 8.40 -5.28
CA GLU A 8 14.77 8.05 -6.19
C GLU A 8 14.32 9.26 -7.01
N ASP A 9 13.58 9.05 -8.10
CA ASP A 9 12.97 10.18 -8.82
C ASP A 9 11.94 10.85 -7.90
N GLY A 10 12.30 12.05 -7.43
CA GLY A 10 11.47 12.84 -6.54
C GLY A 10 10.09 13.14 -7.10
N LYS A 11 9.84 13.08 -8.41
CA LYS A 11 8.49 13.28 -8.94
C LYS A 11 7.53 12.14 -8.58
N VAL A 12 8.06 10.95 -8.31
CA VAL A 12 7.29 9.72 -8.11
C VAL A 12 7.49 9.12 -6.72
N GLU A 13 8.60 9.43 -6.05
CA GLU A 13 9.00 8.80 -4.79
C GLU A 13 9.49 9.84 -3.78
N ASN A 14 8.91 9.83 -2.59
CA ASN A 14 9.28 10.75 -1.52
C ASN A 14 10.05 10.05 -0.39
N ARG A 15 10.02 8.72 -0.33
CA ARG A 15 10.72 7.93 0.68
C ARG A 15 12.22 7.85 0.39
N SER A 16 12.98 7.58 1.44
CA SER A 16 14.38 7.19 1.36
C SER A 16 14.50 5.69 1.57
N ALA A 17 15.42 5.03 0.87
CA ALA A 17 15.69 3.61 1.10
C ALA A 17 16.49 3.33 2.39
N ILE A 18 17.02 4.37 3.03
CA ILE A 18 17.66 4.26 4.34
C ILE A 18 17.53 5.56 5.15
N VAL A 19 17.26 5.43 6.45
CA VAL A 19 17.24 6.56 7.39
C VAL A 19 18.58 6.71 8.13
N PRO A 20 18.94 7.93 8.60
CA PRO A 20 20.21 8.17 9.31
C PRO A 20 20.47 7.22 10.50
N ASN A 21 19.42 6.82 11.22
CA ASN A 21 19.57 5.87 12.34
C ASN A 21 20.06 4.49 11.89
N ASP A 22 19.62 4.00 10.73
CA ASP A 22 20.06 2.71 10.20
C ASP A 22 21.41 2.81 9.51
N VAL A 23 21.74 3.95 8.89
CA VAL A 23 23.11 4.27 8.47
C VAL A 23 24.09 4.10 9.64
N LYS A 24 23.81 4.74 10.78
CA LYS A 24 24.65 4.66 11.98
C LYS A 24 24.85 3.22 12.48
N ARG A 25 23.83 2.38 12.36
CA ARG A 25 23.90 0.95 12.72
C ARG A 25 24.80 0.18 11.75
N LEU A 26 24.64 0.38 10.45
CA LEU A 26 25.45 -0.28 9.43
C LEU A 26 26.92 0.13 9.50
N VAL A 27 27.20 1.43 9.75
CA VAL A 27 28.56 1.93 9.95
C VAL A 27 29.20 1.28 11.18
N ARG A 28 28.47 1.12 12.29
CA ARG A 28 28.97 0.39 13.48
C ARG A 28 29.29 -1.08 13.20
N LEU A 29 28.59 -1.71 12.26
CA LEU A 29 28.86 -3.08 11.82
C LEU A 29 30.06 -3.17 10.85
N GLY A 30 30.66 -2.03 10.47
CA GLY A 30 31.85 -1.97 9.63
C GLY A 30 31.57 -1.72 8.14
N ALA A 31 30.33 -1.38 7.76
CA ALA A 31 30.02 -0.97 6.39
C ALA A 31 30.45 0.48 6.13
N SER A 32 30.87 0.77 4.89
CA SER A 32 30.99 2.14 4.39
C SER A 32 29.70 2.49 3.67
N VAL A 33 28.97 3.51 4.12
CA VAL A 33 27.69 3.91 3.51
C VAL A 33 27.88 5.17 2.69
N GLN A 34 27.38 5.16 1.46
CA GLN A 34 27.33 6.30 0.55
C GLN A 34 25.86 6.61 0.21
N VAL A 35 25.46 7.86 0.35
CA VAL A 35 24.11 8.33 0.01
C VAL A 35 24.22 9.43 -1.04
N GLU A 36 23.26 9.49 -1.96
CA GLU A 36 23.18 10.60 -2.90
C GLU A 36 22.79 11.90 -2.17
N ASN A 37 23.35 13.03 -2.60
CA ASN A 37 22.95 14.35 -2.16
C ASN A 37 21.42 14.56 -2.28
N GLY A 38 20.81 14.95 -1.16
CA GLY A 38 19.38 15.18 -1.02
C GLY A 38 18.54 13.90 -0.97
N LEU A 39 19.13 12.72 -0.71
CA LEU A 39 18.43 11.43 -0.63
C LEU A 39 17.17 11.50 0.25
N GLY A 40 17.32 12.05 1.46
CA GLY A 40 16.26 12.05 2.47
C GLY A 40 15.42 13.32 2.53
N THR A 41 15.69 14.32 1.69
CA THR A 41 15.09 15.66 1.81
C THR A 41 13.56 15.63 1.85
N LYS A 42 12.95 14.79 1.00
CA LYS A 42 11.48 14.66 0.93
C LYS A 42 10.87 13.87 2.08
N ALA A 43 11.65 12.99 2.70
CA ALA A 43 11.27 12.28 3.93
C ALA A 43 11.60 13.10 5.19
N GLY A 44 12.18 14.30 5.04
CA GLY A 44 12.52 15.19 6.16
C GLY A 44 13.80 14.79 6.89
N PHE A 45 14.76 14.21 6.17
CA PHE A 45 16.14 13.99 6.63
C PHE A 45 17.10 14.84 5.80
N SER A 46 17.94 15.62 6.47
CA SER A 46 18.97 16.45 5.84
C SER A 46 20.24 15.65 5.52
N ASP A 47 21.03 16.11 4.56
CA ASP A 47 22.34 15.52 4.27
C ASP A 47 23.29 15.58 5.47
N GLN A 48 23.16 16.61 6.32
CA GLN A 48 23.92 16.71 7.57
C GLN A 48 23.61 15.56 8.52
N GLU A 49 22.35 15.12 8.63
CA GLU A 49 22.01 13.96 9.46
C GLU A 49 22.66 12.67 8.94
N TYR A 50 22.80 12.52 7.63
CA TYR A 50 23.52 11.39 7.03
C TYR A 50 25.03 11.46 7.30
N LEU A 51 25.64 12.64 7.20
CA LEU A 51 27.06 12.87 7.55
C LEU A 51 27.30 12.56 9.04
N ASP A 52 26.44 13.05 9.92
CA ASP A 52 26.52 12.82 11.38
C ASP A 52 26.34 11.34 11.74
N ALA A 53 25.61 10.59 10.91
CA ALA A 53 25.46 9.13 11.03
C ALA A 53 26.67 8.34 10.50
N GLY A 54 27.61 9.01 9.82
CA GLY A 54 28.84 8.42 9.29
C GLY A 54 28.75 7.96 7.83
N ALA A 55 27.72 8.36 7.08
CA ALA A 55 27.72 8.17 5.63
C ALA A 55 28.57 9.23 4.92
N ALA A 56 29.04 8.89 3.72
CA ALA A 56 29.51 9.87 2.76
C ALA A 56 28.34 10.36 1.88
N VAL A 57 28.20 11.66 1.73
CA VAL A 57 27.23 12.26 0.80
C VAL A 57 27.91 12.48 -0.54
N VAL A 58 27.33 11.96 -1.62
CA VAL A 58 27.92 11.93 -2.97
C VAL A 58 26.98 12.65 -3.95
N GLU A 59 27.53 13.53 -4.77
CA GLU A 59 26.73 14.29 -5.75
C GLU A 59 26.39 13.49 -7.01
N ASP A 60 27.33 12.68 -7.52
CA ASP A 60 27.13 11.89 -8.74
C ASP A 60 26.50 10.53 -8.41
N PRO A 61 25.24 10.26 -8.84
CA PRO A 61 24.63 8.96 -8.64
C PRO A 61 25.37 7.83 -9.38
N THR A 62 26.06 8.13 -10.49
CA THR A 62 26.80 7.12 -11.25
C THR A 62 27.98 6.58 -10.43
N ALA A 63 28.70 7.46 -9.72
CA ALA A 63 29.77 7.07 -8.83
C ALA A 63 29.29 6.11 -7.72
N ILE A 64 28.08 6.32 -7.17
CA ILE A 64 27.47 5.41 -6.19
C ILE A 64 27.24 4.03 -6.83
N LEU A 65 26.60 3.98 -8.01
CA LEU A 65 26.27 2.72 -8.70
C LEU A 65 27.53 1.91 -9.07
N GLN A 66 28.61 2.58 -9.45
CA GLN A 66 29.85 1.93 -9.91
C GLN A 66 30.77 1.45 -8.78
N SER A 67 30.69 2.07 -7.59
CA SER A 67 31.58 1.74 -6.47
C SER A 67 30.97 0.80 -5.43
N SER A 68 29.64 0.75 -5.34
CA SER A 68 28.92 0.04 -4.27
C SER A 68 28.88 -1.48 -4.45
N ASP A 69 29.10 -2.21 -3.35
CA ASP A 69 28.95 -3.67 -3.29
C ASP A 69 27.48 -4.08 -3.09
N ILE A 70 26.72 -3.25 -2.37
CA ILE A 70 25.27 -3.39 -2.17
C ILE A 70 24.60 -2.06 -2.53
N ILE A 71 23.55 -2.11 -3.34
CA ILE A 71 22.73 -0.96 -3.70
C ILE A 71 21.35 -1.15 -3.08
N LEU A 72 20.93 -0.19 -2.26
CA LEU A 72 19.60 -0.17 -1.65
C LEU A 72 18.74 0.87 -2.37
N ARG A 73 17.53 0.46 -2.77
CA ARG A 73 16.54 1.34 -3.39
C ARG A 73 15.15 0.99 -2.89
N ILE A 74 14.23 1.91 -3.07
CA ILE A 74 12.81 1.62 -2.93
C ILE A 74 12.30 1.01 -4.23
N ARG A 75 12.49 1.70 -5.36
CA ARG A 75 11.97 1.27 -6.66
C ARG A 75 13.04 0.53 -7.46
N LYS A 76 12.58 -0.25 -8.44
CA LYS A 76 13.43 -0.84 -9.47
C LYS A 76 14.34 0.21 -10.14
N PRO A 77 15.57 -0.15 -10.56
CA PRO A 77 16.46 0.77 -11.23
C PRO A 77 15.93 1.10 -12.62
N ALA A 78 16.24 2.31 -13.11
CA ALA A 78 15.96 2.65 -14.51
C ALA A 78 16.86 1.83 -15.46
N LYS A 79 16.34 1.50 -16.64
CA LYS A 79 17.04 0.67 -17.62
C LYS A 79 18.43 1.20 -18.01
N ASP A 80 18.58 2.52 -18.11
CA ASP A 80 19.86 3.17 -18.43
C ASP A 80 20.86 3.17 -17.26
N GLN A 81 20.40 2.87 -16.04
CA GLN A 81 21.24 2.77 -14.84
C GLN A 81 21.83 1.37 -14.66
N ILE A 82 21.17 0.32 -15.16
CA ILE A 82 21.61 -1.08 -14.99
C ILE A 82 23.06 -1.29 -15.48
N PRO A 83 23.46 -0.84 -16.69
CA PRO A 83 24.84 -1.04 -17.15
C PRO A 83 25.90 -0.29 -16.31
N LYS A 84 25.48 0.69 -15.51
CA LYS A 84 26.35 1.49 -14.62
C LYS A 84 26.53 0.82 -13.26
N ILE A 85 25.71 -0.18 -12.93
CA ILE A 85 25.82 -0.94 -11.68
C ILE A 85 27.10 -1.78 -11.73
N LYS A 86 27.87 -1.74 -10.63
CA LYS A 86 29.05 -2.57 -10.43
C LYS A 86 28.74 -4.06 -10.63
N LYS A 87 29.51 -4.73 -11.47
CA LYS A 87 29.42 -6.19 -11.65
C LYS A 87 29.76 -6.92 -10.36
N GLY A 88 29.05 -8.01 -10.08
CA GLY A 88 29.14 -8.79 -8.85
C GLY A 88 28.49 -8.16 -7.62
N SER A 89 27.78 -7.02 -7.77
CA SER A 89 27.09 -6.35 -6.66
C SER A 89 25.72 -6.97 -6.37
N ILE A 90 25.15 -6.61 -5.21
CA ILE A 90 23.80 -6.96 -4.80
C ILE A 90 22.89 -5.74 -4.93
N HIS A 91 21.76 -5.89 -5.60
CA HIS A 91 20.71 -4.86 -5.69
C HIS A 91 19.49 -5.29 -4.88
N VAL A 92 19.01 -4.42 -3.98
CA VAL A 92 17.85 -4.69 -3.13
C VAL A 92 16.80 -3.60 -3.34
N SER A 93 15.61 -3.98 -3.81
CA SER A 93 14.47 -3.07 -4.02
C SER A 93 13.17 -3.82 -4.27
N PHE A 94 12.07 -3.09 -4.49
CA PHE A 94 10.88 -3.64 -5.13
C PHE A 94 11.13 -3.81 -6.64
N LEU A 95 11.03 -5.04 -7.15
CA LEU A 95 11.42 -5.43 -8.51
C LEU A 95 10.28 -5.97 -9.37
N ASP A 96 9.14 -6.34 -8.78
CA ASP A 96 8.00 -6.99 -9.44
C ASP A 96 8.39 -8.07 -10.48
N PRO A 97 9.01 -9.19 -10.04
CA PRO A 97 9.59 -10.18 -10.95
C PRO A 97 8.57 -10.90 -11.86
N PHE A 98 7.27 -10.80 -11.57
CA PHE A 98 6.23 -11.42 -12.41
C PHE A 98 5.96 -10.64 -13.68
N ASN A 99 5.99 -9.31 -13.59
CA ASN A 99 5.69 -8.40 -14.68
C ASN A 99 6.97 -7.83 -15.34
N GLU A 100 8.07 -7.75 -14.59
CA GLU A 100 9.32 -7.11 -15.02
C GLU A 100 10.38 -8.12 -15.49
N LYS A 101 10.00 -9.12 -16.27
CA LYS A 101 10.92 -10.20 -16.69
C LYS A 101 12.15 -9.67 -17.43
N GLU A 102 11.98 -8.65 -18.27
CA GLU A 102 13.08 -8.02 -19.01
C GLU A 102 14.10 -7.37 -18.05
N LEU A 103 13.63 -6.67 -17.02
CA LEU A 103 14.49 -6.08 -15.99
C LEU A 103 15.35 -7.15 -15.29
N ILE A 104 14.74 -8.28 -14.93
CA ILE A 104 15.44 -9.37 -14.25
C ILE A 104 16.53 -9.97 -15.16
N GLU A 105 16.23 -10.16 -16.45
CA GLU A 105 17.22 -10.62 -17.42
C GLU A 105 18.35 -9.61 -17.63
N GLU A 106 18.06 -8.31 -17.63
CA GLU A 106 19.08 -7.25 -17.73
C GLU A 106 20.00 -7.21 -16.52
N LEU A 107 19.46 -7.32 -15.30
CA LEU A 107 20.25 -7.43 -14.07
C LEU A 107 21.16 -8.67 -14.10
N ARG A 108 20.62 -9.82 -14.53
CA ARG A 108 21.39 -11.06 -14.70
C ARG A 108 22.49 -10.90 -15.74
N ALA A 109 22.20 -10.33 -16.90
CA ALA A 109 23.17 -10.11 -17.97
C ALA A 109 24.29 -9.15 -17.56
N ASN A 110 24.03 -8.24 -16.63
CA ASN A 110 25.02 -7.33 -16.06
C ASN A 110 25.73 -7.87 -14.80
N ASP A 111 25.59 -9.17 -14.50
CA ASP A 111 26.23 -9.82 -13.35
C ASP A 111 25.84 -9.17 -12.00
N VAL A 112 24.57 -8.82 -11.83
CA VAL A 112 24.02 -8.23 -10.61
C VAL A 112 23.13 -9.25 -9.91
N THR A 113 23.38 -9.51 -8.63
CA THR A 113 22.48 -10.32 -7.79
C THR A 113 21.32 -9.45 -7.32
N ALA A 114 20.08 -9.80 -7.68
CA ALA A 114 18.90 -9.03 -7.32
C ALA A 114 18.12 -9.69 -6.17
N ILE A 115 17.78 -8.91 -5.14
CA ILE A 115 16.91 -9.31 -4.03
C ILE A 115 15.61 -8.49 -4.13
N SER A 116 14.52 -9.17 -4.45
CA SER A 116 13.19 -8.57 -4.51
C SER A 116 12.55 -8.56 -3.12
N MET A 117 12.19 -7.36 -2.65
CA MET A 117 11.51 -7.19 -1.36
C MET A 117 10.08 -7.78 -1.36
N GLU A 118 9.46 -7.94 -2.53
CA GLU A 118 8.16 -8.62 -2.69
C GLU A 118 8.24 -10.13 -2.46
N MET A 119 9.42 -10.72 -2.67
CA MET A 119 9.64 -12.17 -2.62
C MET A 119 10.08 -12.66 -1.24
N ILE A 120 10.10 -11.79 -0.23
CA ILE A 120 10.37 -12.19 1.15
C ILE A 120 9.29 -13.19 1.60
N PRO A 121 9.67 -14.41 2.03
CA PRO A 121 8.70 -15.44 2.36
C PRO A 121 7.93 -15.06 3.63
N ARG A 122 6.61 -15.22 3.60
CA ARG A 122 5.73 -14.95 4.75
C ARG A 122 5.85 -16.05 5.80
N THR A 123 6.94 -16.01 6.57
CA THR A 123 7.28 -16.94 7.65
C THR A 123 7.61 -16.17 8.92
N THR A 124 7.50 -16.82 10.08
CA THR A 124 7.82 -16.20 11.39
C THR A 124 9.24 -15.64 11.44
N LEU A 125 10.21 -16.30 10.78
CA LEU A 125 11.61 -15.86 10.77
C LEU A 125 11.81 -14.57 9.95
N ALA A 126 11.09 -14.42 8.85
CA ALA A 126 11.25 -13.32 7.91
C ALA A 126 10.27 -12.15 8.16
N GLN A 127 9.42 -12.24 9.18
CA GLN A 127 8.39 -11.23 9.47
C GLN A 127 8.98 -9.81 9.65
N LYS A 128 10.19 -9.68 10.22
CA LYS A 128 10.87 -8.38 10.39
C LYS A 128 11.38 -7.78 9.08
N MET A 129 11.43 -8.57 8.01
CA MET A 129 11.88 -8.18 6.67
C MET A 129 10.70 -7.92 5.72
N ASP A 130 9.45 -8.11 6.18
CA ASP A 130 8.26 -7.96 5.36
C ASP A 130 7.94 -6.47 5.12
N ALA A 131 8.61 -5.92 4.10
CA ALA A 131 8.39 -4.54 3.67
C ALA A 131 6.98 -4.33 3.13
N LEU A 132 6.36 -5.33 2.47
CA LEU A 132 5.00 -5.21 1.94
C LEU A 132 3.98 -4.98 3.06
N SER A 133 4.05 -5.76 4.14
CA SER A 133 3.18 -5.56 5.30
C SER A 133 3.41 -4.20 5.97
N SER A 134 4.66 -3.75 6.08
CA SER A 134 4.98 -2.42 6.61
C SER A 134 4.33 -1.30 5.79
N GLN A 135 4.53 -1.32 4.47
CA GLN A 135 4.00 -0.30 3.57
C GLN A 135 2.46 -0.38 3.45
N ALA A 136 1.88 -1.59 3.42
CA ALA A 136 0.44 -1.79 3.40
C ALA A 136 -0.24 -1.23 4.66
N ASN A 137 0.39 -1.38 5.82
CA ASN A 137 -0.10 -0.80 7.07
C ASN A 137 -0.20 0.73 6.92
N LEU A 138 0.90 1.40 6.57
CA LEU A 138 0.90 2.85 6.37
C LEU A 138 -0.09 3.31 5.27
N ALA A 139 -0.23 2.54 4.19
CA ALA A 139 -1.21 2.82 3.14
C ALA A 139 -2.65 2.82 3.69
N GLY A 140 -3.00 1.84 4.55
CA GLY A 140 -4.30 1.77 5.22
C GLY A 140 -4.64 3.03 6.01
N TYR A 141 -3.66 3.58 6.72
CA TYR A 141 -3.79 4.86 7.42
C TYR A 141 -4.02 6.02 6.43
N VAL A 142 -3.15 6.16 5.43
CA VAL A 142 -3.20 7.27 4.46
C VAL A 142 -4.51 7.30 3.68
N MET A 143 -5.00 6.14 3.22
CA MET A 143 -6.26 6.05 2.47
C MET A 143 -7.43 6.66 3.25
N VAL A 144 -7.50 6.43 4.56
CA VAL A 144 -8.54 7.02 5.41
C VAL A 144 -8.36 8.53 5.54
N ILE A 145 -7.13 9.01 5.71
CA ILE A 145 -6.85 10.46 5.81
C ILE A 145 -7.23 11.19 4.51
N LEU A 146 -6.87 10.64 3.36
CA LEU A 146 -7.23 11.21 2.06
C LEU A 146 -8.75 11.18 1.84
N ALA A 147 -9.42 10.10 2.24
CA ALA A 147 -10.88 10.06 2.20
C ALA A 147 -11.50 11.18 3.06
N CYS A 148 -10.99 11.41 4.28
CA CYS A 148 -11.47 12.49 5.15
C CYS A 148 -11.28 13.88 4.53
N GLN A 149 -10.20 14.11 3.77
CA GLN A 149 -9.93 15.39 3.12
C GLN A 149 -10.92 15.70 1.99
N LYS A 150 -11.49 14.66 1.36
CA LYS A 150 -12.44 14.80 0.25
C LYS A 150 -13.91 14.69 0.69
N LEU A 151 -14.16 14.12 1.86
CA LEU A 151 -15.51 13.93 2.38
C LEU A 151 -16.11 15.28 2.85
N PRO A 152 -17.32 15.67 2.40
CA PRO A 152 -17.98 16.91 2.82
C PRO A 152 -18.66 16.80 4.19
N SER A 153 -18.42 15.72 4.92
CA SER A 153 -18.95 15.45 6.26
C SER A 153 -17.83 15.05 7.21
N ILE A 154 -18.11 15.12 8.52
CA ILE A 154 -17.16 14.68 9.54
C ILE A 154 -17.33 13.18 9.83
N MET A 155 -16.23 12.52 10.22
CA MET A 155 -16.24 11.09 10.58
C MET A 155 -17.02 10.77 11.86
N PRO A 156 -16.81 11.47 13.00
CA PRO A 156 -17.45 11.11 14.25
C PRO A 156 -18.88 11.63 14.37
N MET A 157 -19.64 11.01 15.26
CA MET A 157 -20.86 11.62 15.78
C MET A 157 -20.48 12.84 16.63
N MET A 158 -21.13 13.98 16.41
CA MET A 158 -20.96 15.17 17.24
C MET A 158 -22.31 15.77 17.61
N MET A 159 -22.51 15.99 18.91
CA MET A 159 -23.63 16.79 19.41
C MET A 159 -23.19 18.25 19.47
N THR A 160 -23.88 19.11 18.72
CA THR A 160 -23.58 20.55 18.64
C THR A 160 -24.84 21.35 19.03
N PRO A 161 -24.71 22.66 19.33
CA PRO A 161 -25.89 23.51 19.56
C PRO A 161 -26.88 23.54 18.38
N ALA A 162 -26.41 23.32 17.15
CA ALA A 162 -27.25 23.29 15.95
C ALA A 162 -27.92 21.93 15.70
N GLY A 163 -27.65 20.91 16.53
CA GLY A 163 -28.17 19.56 16.40
C GLY A 163 -27.08 18.49 16.40
N THR A 164 -27.49 17.25 16.12
CA THR A 164 -26.60 16.09 16.10
C THR A 164 -26.13 15.79 14.67
N LEU A 165 -24.82 15.79 14.47
CA LEU A 165 -24.18 15.29 13.26
C LEU A 165 -24.01 13.77 13.40
N LYS A 166 -24.54 13.01 12.44
CA LYS A 166 -24.41 11.55 12.40
C LYS A 166 -22.97 11.18 11.99
N PRO A 167 -22.43 10.06 12.51
CA PRO A 167 -21.11 9.59 12.09
C PRO A 167 -21.15 9.14 10.63
N ALA A 168 -20.05 9.34 9.91
CA ALA A 168 -19.88 8.77 8.58
C ALA A 168 -19.82 7.25 8.65
N THR A 169 -20.35 6.58 7.62
CA THR A 169 -20.23 5.14 7.43
C THR A 169 -19.09 4.84 6.47
N VAL A 170 -18.09 4.11 6.95
CA VAL A 170 -16.93 3.66 6.17
C VAL A 170 -17.06 2.16 5.92
N PHE A 171 -17.04 1.74 4.66
CA PHE A 171 -17.04 0.33 4.27
C PHE A 171 -15.69 -0.07 3.70
N VAL A 172 -15.06 -1.09 4.29
CA VAL A 172 -13.74 -1.59 3.85
C VAL A 172 -13.90 -2.96 3.20
N ILE A 173 -13.49 -3.08 1.93
CA ILE A 173 -13.56 -4.31 1.14
C ILE A 173 -12.15 -4.90 1.02
N GLY A 174 -11.93 -6.01 1.72
CA GLY A 174 -10.63 -6.62 1.97
C GLY A 174 -10.11 -6.24 3.35
N ALA A 175 -9.86 -7.24 4.18
CA ALA A 175 -9.30 -7.09 5.53
C ALA A 175 -7.92 -7.76 5.62
N GLY A 176 -7.06 -7.47 4.63
CA GLY A 176 -5.62 -7.67 4.75
C GLY A 176 -4.97 -6.63 5.68
N VAL A 177 -3.65 -6.52 5.69
CA VAL A 177 -2.93 -5.56 6.54
C VAL A 177 -3.41 -4.12 6.32
N ALA A 178 -3.51 -3.68 5.05
CA ALA A 178 -4.01 -2.34 4.71
C ALA A 178 -5.46 -2.13 5.13
N GLY A 179 -6.33 -3.11 4.86
CA GLY A 179 -7.75 -3.05 5.24
C GLY A 179 -7.95 -2.98 6.74
N LEU A 180 -7.26 -3.81 7.52
CA LEU A 180 -7.31 -3.79 8.99
C LEU A 180 -6.81 -2.45 9.55
N GLN A 181 -5.75 -1.88 8.97
CA GLN A 181 -5.31 -0.56 9.40
C GLN A 181 -6.28 0.55 9.01
N ALA A 182 -6.90 0.47 7.83
CA ALA A 182 -7.95 1.40 7.43
C ALA A 182 -9.15 1.33 8.39
N ILE A 183 -9.56 0.12 8.78
CA ILE A 183 -10.59 -0.11 9.81
C ILE A 183 -10.19 0.55 11.12
N ALA A 184 -9.00 0.26 11.63
CA ALA A 184 -8.51 0.81 12.89
C ALA A 184 -8.45 2.35 12.86
N THR A 185 -7.97 2.93 11.75
CA THR A 185 -7.85 4.38 11.58
C THR A 185 -9.22 5.05 11.51
N ALA A 186 -10.15 4.53 10.69
CA ALA A 186 -11.51 5.06 10.60
C ALA A 186 -12.26 4.96 11.94
N LYS A 187 -12.08 3.86 12.68
CA LYS A 187 -12.62 3.71 14.04
C LYS A 187 -12.06 4.73 15.02
N ARG A 188 -10.75 5.01 14.97
CA ARG A 188 -10.11 6.07 15.80
C ARG A 188 -10.64 7.46 15.48
N LEU A 189 -11.01 7.72 14.22
CA LEU A 189 -11.66 8.96 13.80
C LEU A 189 -13.17 9.01 14.14
N GLY A 190 -13.71 7.96 14.75
CA GLY A 190 -15.09 7.91 15.25
C GLY A 190 -16.15 7.50 14.22
N ALA A 191 -15.73 7.01 13.05
CA ALA A 191 -16.65 6.53 12.02
C ALA A 191 -17.37 5.24 12.45
N LYS A 192 -18.56 5.01 11.85
CA LYS A 192 -19.19 3.70 11.84
C LYS A 192 -18.52 2.86 10.76
N VAL A 193 -17.77 1.84 11.15
CA VAL A 193 -17.02 1.01 10.20
C VAL A 193 -17.68 -0.34 10.01
N VAL A 194 -17.89 -0.70 8.75
CA VAL A 194 -18.28 -2.03 8.29
C VAL A 194 -17.14 -2.57 7.43
N ALA A 195 -16.86 -3.87 7.50
CA ALA A 195 -15.84 -4.48 6.67
C ALA A 195 -16.27 -5.83 6.11
N PHE A 196 -15.73 -6.20 4.96
CA PHE A 196 -15.97 -7.47 4.30
C PHE A 196 -14.65 -8.07 3.85
N ASP A 197 -14.49 -9.38 4.02
CA ASP A 197 -13.42 -10.18 3.44
C ASP A 197 -14.00 -11.54 3.06
N THR A 198 -13.45 -12.18 2.02
CA THR A 198 -13.89 -13.52 1.62
C THR A 198 -13.45 -14.60 2.60
N ARG A 199 -12.45 -14.31 3.43
CA ARG A 199 -11.91 -15.24 4.43
C ARG A 199 -12.65 -15.07 5.76
N PRO A 200 -13.38 -16.09 6.24
CA PRO A 200 -14.17 -15.99 7.47
C PRO A 200 -13.29 -15.78 8.73
N VAL A 201 -12.06 -16.29 8.72
CA VAL A 201 -11.10 -16.17 9.84
C VAL A 201 -10.73 -14.72 10.18
N VAL A 202 -11.00 -13.77 9.29
CA VAL A 202 -10.66 -12.36 9.48
C VAL A 202 -11.75 -11.61 10.24
N ALA A 203 -12.97 -12.18 10.36
CA ALA A 203 -14.08 -11.55 11.06
C ALA A 203 -13.74 -11.24 12.54
N GLU A 204 -13.05 -12.15 13.23
CA GLU A 204 -12.60 -11.93 14.61
C GLU A 204 -11.65 -10.70 14.71
N GLN A 205 -10.74 -10.55 13.75
CA GLN A 205 -9.83 -9.41 13.69
C GLN A 205 -10.59 -8.09 13.47
N VAL A 206 -11.57 -8.09 12.55
CA VAL A 206 -12.45 -6.94 12.30
C VAL A 206 -13.23 -6.56 13.57
N HIS A 207 -13.79 -7.54 14.28
CA HIS A 207 -14.52 -7.30 15.52
C HIS A 207 -13.61 -6.79 16.65
N SER A 208 -12.39 -7.30 16.76
CA SER A 208 -11.41 -6.83 17.75
C SER A 208 -11.06 -5.34 17.60
N LEU A 209 -11.18 -4.81 16.37
CA LEU A 209 -11.00 -3.38 16.07
C LEU A 209 -12.28 -2.56 16.29
N GLY A 210 -13.38 -3.19 16.70
CA GLY A 210 -14.67 -2.54 16.96
C GLY A 210 -15.47 -2.20 15.69
N ALA A 211 -15.17 -2.85 14.58
CA ALA A 211 -15.95 -2.75 13.35
C ALA A 211 -16.95 -3.91 13.22
N LYS A 212 -17.98 -3.68 12.40
CA LYS A 212 -18.96 -4.71 12.06
C LYS A 212 -18.44 -5.50 10.86
N PHE A 213 -18.41 -6.83 10.94
CA PHE A 213 -18.21 -7.67 9.78
C PHE A 213 -19.52 -7.77 8.98
N LEU A 214 -19.46 -7.62 7.67
CA LEU A 214 -20.61 -7.75 6.79
C LEU A 214 -20.88 -9.24 6.56
N ASP A 215 -21.68 -9.82 7.45
CA ASP A 215 -22.23 -11.16 7.28
C ASP A 215 -23.33 -11.11 6.21
N ILE A 216 -23.08 -11.75 5.08
CA ILE A 216 -24.10 -12.02 4.08
C ILE A 216 -24.49 -13.48 4.29
N ASP A 217 -25.76 -13.73 4.62
CA ASP A 217 -26.26 -15.09 4.77
C ASP A 217 -26.30 -15.77 3.39
N LEU A 218 -25.29 -16.59 3.12
CA LEU A 218 -25.17 -17.34 1.87
C LEU A 218 -25.85 -18.73 1.96
N GLY A 219 -26.53 -19.04 3.07
CA GLY A 219 -27.06 -20.39 3.34
C GLY A 219 -25.96 -21.41 3.69
N GLU A 220 -26.26 -22.71 3.59
CA GLU A 220 -25.28 -23.77 3.89
C GLU A 220 -24.08 -23.73 2.93
N MET A 221 -22.92 -23.32 3.45
CA MET A 221 -21.66 -23.41 2.73
C MET A 221 -21.10 -24.83 2.82
N ALA A 222 -20.96 -25.51 1.68
CA ALA A 222 -20.32 -26.81 1.63
C ALA A 222 -18.84 -26.68 2.05
N GLN A 223 -18.38 -27.55 2.94
CA GLN A 223 -16.97 -27.68 3.31
C GLN A 223 -16.37 -28.86 2.57
N THR A 224 -15.14 -28.70 2.07
CA THR A 224 -14.33 -29.84 1.63
C THR A 224 -13.95 -30.69 2.84
N LYS A 225 -13.56 -31.96 2.63
CA LYS A 225 -13.14 -32.88 3.70
C LYS A 225 -11.97 -32.34 4.56
N ASP A 226 -11.20 -31.40 4.02
CA ASP A 226 -10.05 -30.76 4.67
C ASP A 226 -10.41 -29.40 5.31
N GLY A 227 -11.70 -29.05 5.38
CA GLY A 227 -12.18 -27.82 6.03
C GLY A 227 -12.08 -26.54 5.19
N TYR A 228 -11.72 -26.63 3.91
CA TYR A 228 -11.72 -25.47 3.00
C TYR A 228 -13.13 -25.22 2.44
N ALA A 229 -13.50 -23.95 2.35
CA ALA A 229 -14.76 -23.52 1.73
C ALA A 229 -14.80 -23.93 0.25
N VAL A 230 -15.91 -24.54 -0.17
CA VAL A 230 -16.20 -24.83 -1.58
C VAL A 230 -16.51 -23.51 -2.30
N GLU A 231 -16.21 -23.45 -3.60
CA GLU A 231 -16.55 -22.31 -4.46
C GLU A 231 -18.06 -22.01 -4.38
N LEU A 232 -18.41 -20.73 -4.22
CA LEU A 232 -19.80 -20.29 -4.04
C LEU A 232 -20.64 -20.62 -5.28
N THR A 233 -21.90 -21.00 -5.07
CA THR A 233 -22.84 -21.18 -6.19
C THR A 233 -23.15 -19.85 -6.87
N PRO A 234 -23.61 -19.84 -8.14
CA PRO A 234 -24.00 -18.61 -8.83
C PRO A 234 -25.02 -17.77 -8.05
N ASP A 235 -25.99 -18.41 -7.38
CA ASP A 235 -27.00 -17.74 -6.57
C ASP A 235 -26.40 -17.11 -5.29
N GLN A 236 -25.46 -17.82 -4.64
CA GLN A 236 -24.71 -17.29 -3.49
C GLN A 236 -23.85 -16.09 -3.89
N ILE A 237 -23.18 -16.15 -5.05
CA ILE A 237 -22.41 -15.02 -5.59
C ILE A 237 -23.32 -13.83 -5.87
N ALA A 238 -24.51 -14.06 -6.45
CA ALA A 238 -25.48 -13.00 -6.71
C ALA A 238 -25.98 -12.35 -5.41
N LEU A 239 -26.28 -13.15 -4.38
CA LEU A 239 -26.70 -12.66 -3.07
C LEU A 239 -25.59 -11.88 -2.36
N GLN A 240 -24.35 -12.37 -2.44
CA GLN A 240 -23.17 -11.67 -1.95
C GLN A 240 -23.00 -10.31 -2.62
N LYS A 241 -23.11 -10.26 -3.95
CA LYS A 241 -23.03 -9.01 -4.72
C LYS A 241 -24.14 -8.05 -4.34
N ALA A 242 -25.37 -8.54 -4.16
CA ALA A 242 -26.51 -7.71 -3.75
C ALA A 242 -26.31 -7.12 -2.34
N GLY A 243 -25.82 -7.91 -1.39
CA GLY A 243 -25.50 -7.44 -0.04
C GLY A 243 -24.39 -6.39 -0.02
N GLN A 244 -23.31 -6.61 -0.80
CA GLN A 244 -22.23 -5.64 -0.95
C GLN A 244 -22.71 -4.36 -1.63
N LYS A 245 -23.48 -4.47 -2.72
CA LYS A 245 -24.06 -3.34 -3.44
C LYS A 245 -24.87 -2.44 -2.51
N LYS A 246 -25.75 -3.03 -1.70
CA LYS A 246 -26.51 -2.28 -0.69
C LYS A 246 -25.60 -1.57 0.31
N GLN A 247 -24.58 -2.26 0.83
CA GLN A 247 -23.66 -1.66 1.79
C GLN A 247 -22.84 -0.53 1.14
N ILE A 248 -22.43 -0.66 -0.12
CA ILE A 248 -21.73 0.39 -0.87
C ILE A 248 -22.62 1.63 -0.99
N ALA A 249 -23.87 1.48 -1.45
CA ALA A 249 -24.82 2.58 -1.58
C ALA A 249 -25.11 3.31 -0.25
N ASP A 250 -25.16 2.56 0.86
CA ASP A 250 -25.41 3.12 2.20
C ASP A 250 -24.19 3.83 2.82
N SER A 251 -22.99 3.64 2.27
CA SER A 251 -21.72 4.14 2.82
C SER A 251 -21.36 5.53 2.31
N ASP A 252 -20.73 6.33 3.17
CA ASP A 252 -20.23 7.66 2.80
C ASP A 252 -18.76 7.55 2.32
N VAL A 253 -18.03 6.53 2.77
CA VAL A 253 -16.70 6.17 2.27
C VAL A 253 -16.61 4.67 1.98
N VAL A 254 -16.02 4.30 0.84
CA VAL A 254 -15.66 2.92 0.51
C VAL A 254 -14.15 2.82 0.28
N ILE A 255 -13.48 1.85 0.88
CA ILE A 255 -12.05 1.60 0.69
C ILE A 255 -11.88 0.17 0.18
N THR A 256 -11.26 0.00 -0.98
CA THR A 256 -10.98 -1.32 -1.56
C THR A 256 -9.50 -1.64 -1.47
N THR A 257 -9.16 -2.80 -0.89
CA THR A 257 -7.76 -3.21 -0.69
C THR A 257 -7.47 -4.60 -1.27
N ALA A 258 -8.30 -5.09 -2.19
CA ALA A 258 -8.17 -6.44 -2.72
C ALA A 258 -7.10 -6.47 -3.81
N GLN A 259 -5.99 -7.14 -3.53
CA GLN A 259 -4.89 -7.33 -4.47
C GLN A 259 -4.65 -8.83 -4.69
N VAL A 260 -4.26 -9.18 -5.92
CA VAL A 260 -3.84 -10.54 -6.28
C VAL A 260 -2.41 -10.46 -6.78
N PHE A 261 -1.50 -11.15 -6.09
CA PHE A 261 -0.08 -11.09 -6.41
C PHE A 261 0.19 -11.60 -7.84
N GLY A 262 0.85 -10.77 -8.65
CA GLY A 262 1.18 -11.08 -10.05
C GLY A 262 -0.01 -11.15 -11.01
N ARG A 263 -1.20 -10.66 -10.64
CA ARG A 263 -2.39 -10.64 -11.51
C ARG A 263 -3.19 -9.35 -11.33
N LYS A 264 -4.01 -9.02 -12.34
CA LYS A 264 -4.96 -7.92 -12.24
C LYS A 264 -5.92 -8.15 -11.05
N PRO A 265 -6.16 -7.15 -10.20
CA PRO A 265 -7.15 -7.25 -9.14
C PRO A 265 -8.56 -7.43 -9.72
N PRO A 266 -9.48 -8.07 -8.98
CA PRO A 266 -10.88 -8.18 -9.41
C PRO A 266 -11.57 -6.81 -9.29
N VAL A 267 -12.48 -6.53 -10.22
CA VAL A 267 -13.41 -5.40 -10.08
C VAL A 267 -14.48 -5.79 -9.06
N LEU A 268 -14.57 -5.03 -7.98
CA LEU A 268 -15.47 -5.25 -6.84
C LEU A 268 -16.57 -4.20 -6.75
N VAL A 269 -16.27 -2.97 -7.18
CA VAL A 269 -17.22 -1.86 -7.21
C VAL A 269 -17.44 -1.48 -8.67
N THR A 270 -18.59 -1.84 -9.21
CA THR A 270 -18.97 -1.53 -10.60
C THR A 270 -19.55 -0.13 -10.70
N LYS A 271 -19.58 0.43 -11.91
CA LYS A 271 -20.07 1.80 -12.14
C LYS A 271 -21.51 1.99 -11.66
N ASP A 272 -22.39 1.00 -11.85
CA ASP A 272 -23.77 1.05 -11.34
C ASP A 272 -23.85 1.10 -9.81
N MET A 273 -22.90 0.49 -9.10
CA MET A 273 -22.81 0.62 -7.64
C MET A 273 -22.34 2.01 -7.22
N VAL A 274 -21.41 2.61 -7.96
CA VAL A 274 -20.95 3.99 -7.71
C VAL A 274 -22.11 4.97 -7.88
N SER A 275 -22.89 4.86 -8.95
CA SER A 275 -24.03 5.76 -9.22
C SER A 275 -25.16 5.66 -8.18
N GLU A 276 -25.22 4.58 -7.39
CA GLU A 276 -26.19 4.40 -6.29
C GLU A 276 -25.71 5.00 -4.95
N MET A 277 -24.44 5.40 -4.85
CA MET A 277 -23.94 6.10 -3.67
C MET A 277 -24.50 7.52 -3.60
N LYS A 278 -24.49 8.08 -2.38
CA LYS A 278 -24.90 9.47 -2.17
C LYS A 278 -23.86 10.41 -2.80
N ALA A 279 -24.32 11.49 -3.43
CA ALA A 279 -23.42 12.56 -3.86
C ALA A 279 -22.59 13.11 -2.69
N GLY A 280 -21.31 13.35 -2.92
CA GLY A 280 -20.32 13.70 -1.91
C GLY A 280 -19.64 12.50 -1.24
N SER A 281 -20.03 11.27 -1.56
CA SER A 281 -19.32 10.08 -1.07
C SER A 281 -17.92 9.97 -1.68
N VAL A 282 -17.06 9.20 -1.02
CA VAL A 282 -15.67 8.99 -1.45
C VAL A 282 -15.36 7.51 -1.58
N ILE A 283 -14.70 7.12 -2.66
CA ILE A 283 -14.13 5.78 -2.85
C ILE A 283 -12.61 5.91 -2.91
N VAL A 284 -11.89 5.04 -2.20
CA VAL A 284 -10.43 4.94 -2.29
C VAL A 284 -10.06 3.57 -2.82
N ASP A 285 -9.43 3.54 -4.00
CA ASP A 285 -9.03 2.30 -4.67
C ASP A 285 -7.54 2.05 -4.50
N MET A 286 -7.17 1.25 -3.49
CA MET A 286 -5.77 0.92 -3.22
C MET A 286 -5.06 0.30 -4.42
N ALA A 287 -5.80 -0.41 -5.27
CA ALA A 287 -5.27 -1.24 -6.34
C ALA A 287 -5.28 -0.54 -7.71
N ALA A 288 -5.57 0.76 -7.77
CA ALA A 288 -5.70 1.55 -9.00
C ALA A 288 -4.51 1.37 -9.97
N GLU A 289 -3.27 1.45 -9.47
CA GLU A 289 -2.05 1.30 -10.28
C GLU A 289 -1.89 -0.09 -10.92
N SER A 290 -2.55 -1.12 -10.36
CA SER A 290 -2.51 -2.50 -10.86
C SER A 290 -3.74 -2.89 -11.69
N GLY A 291 -4.65 -1.95 -11.94
CA GLY A 291 -5.87 -2.14 -12.72
C GLY A 291 -7.18 -1.87 -11.97
N GLY A 292 -7.13 -1.63 -10.66
CA GLY A 292 -8.24 -1.15 -9.84
C GLY A 292 -9.27 -2.20 -9.40
N ASN A 293 -9.82 -2.01 -8.20
CA ASN A 293 -11.03 -2.70 -7.76
C ASN A 293 -12.31 -1.94 -8.14
N VAL A 294 -12.19 -0.67 -8.55
CA VAL A 294 -13.31 0.22 -8.79
C VAL A 294 -13.37 0.57 -10.28
N GLU A 295 -14.51 0.32 -10.90
CA GLU A 295 -14.73 0.68 -12.30
C GLU A 295 -14.72 2.21 -12.45
N GLY A 296 -13.89 2.71 -13.37
CA GLY A 296 -13.68 4.14 -13.58
C GLY A 296 -12.50 4.72 -12.81
N SER A 297 -11.90 3.98 -11.87
CA SER A 297 -10.68 4.40 -11.18
C SER A 297 -9.52 4.61 -12.16
N VAL A 298 -8.79 5.72 -12.00
CA VAL A 298 -7.66 6.10 -12.85
C VAL A 298 -6.39 6.09 -11.99
N ALA A 299 -5.38 5.35 -12.44
CA ALA A 299 -4.11 5.23 -11.72
C ALA A 299 -3.41 6.60 -11.60
N GLY A 300 -3.07 7.00 -10.37
CA GLY A 300 -2.39 8.25 -10.10
C GLY A 300 -3.30 9.47 -10.01
N GLU A 301 -4.62 9.30 -10.13
CA GLU A 301 -5.56 10.42 -10.20
C GLU A 301 -6.75 10.28 -9.25
N THR A 302 -7.22 11.42 -8.76
CA THR A 302 -8.53 11.54 -8.11
C THR A 302 -9.52 12.11 -9.12
N ILE A 303 -10.59 11.38 -9.40
CA ILE A 303 -11.64 11.78 -10.35
C ILE A 303 -12.99 11.92 -9.65
N GLU A 304 -13.97 12.48 -10.37
CA GLU A 304 -15.38 12.50 -9.95
C GLU A 304 -16.23 11.69 -10.93
N LEU A 305 -17.13 10.86 -10.40
CA LEU A 305 -18.10 10.09 -11.18
C LEU A 305 -19.46 10.14 -10.48
N ASP A 306 -20.48 10.68 -11.16
CA ASP A 306 -21.85 10.79 -10.64
C ASP A 306 -21.95 11.46 -9.25
N GLY A 307 -21.10 12.46 -8.99
CA GLY A 307 -21.02 13.16 -7.71
C GLY A 307 -20.26 12.41 -6.61
N VAL A 308 -19.64 11.28 -6.92
CA VAL A 308 -18.77 10.51 -6.02
C VAL A 308 -17.31 10.78 -6.39
N THR A 309 -16.48 11.07 -5.39
CA THR A 309 -15.03 11.21 -5.60
C THR A 309 -14.37 9.84 -5.57
N ILE A 310 -13.58 9.49 -6.58
CA ILE A 310 -12.80 8.24 -6.63
C ILE A 310 -11.32 8.59 -6.58
N ILE A 311 -10.63 8.17 -5.52
CA ILE A 311 -9.21 8.40 -5.27
C ILE A 311 -8.42 7.18 -5.74
N GLY A 312 -7.67 7.35 -6.83
CA GLY A 312 -6.76 6.36 -7.40
C GLY A 312 -5.29 6.77 -7.34
N ASP A 313 -4.95 7.78 -6.53
CA ASP A 313 -3.63 8.42 -6.44
C ASP A 313 -2.44 7.44 -6.34
N GLY A 314 -2.60 6.29 -5.68
CA GLY A 314 -1.54 5.29 -5.55
C GLY A 314 -0.37 5.80 -4.70
N ASN A 315 0.76 5.07 -4.72
CA ASN A 315 1.97 5.41 -3.95
C ASN A 315 1.71 5.90 -2.51
N TRP A 316 0.75 5.27 -1.81
CA TRP A 316 0.13 5.78 -0.58
C TRP A 316 1.13 6.16 0.51
N THR A 317 2.23 5.45 0.62
CA THR A 317 3.25 5.68 1.63
C THR A 317 4.09 6.93 1.40
N ASN A 318 4.01 7.55 0.22
CA ASN A 318 4.65 8.85 -0.06
C ASN A 318 4.08 9.99 0.79
N PHE A 319 2.83 9.88 1.23
CA PHE A 319 2.17 10.89 2.07
C PHE A 319 2.66 10.85 3.53
N VAL A 320 3.37 9.78 3.91
CA VAL A 320 3.97 9.57 5.24
C VAL A 320 5.42 9.12 5.09
N ALA A 321 6.13 9.73 4.13
CA ALA A 321 7.43 9.26 3.68
C ALA A 321 8.45 9.10 4.82
N LYS A 322 8.41 9.96 5.84
CA LYS A 322 9.33 9.87 6.99
C LYS A 322 9.24 8.55 7.74
N ASP A 323 8.03 8.07 8.00
CA ASP A 323 7.79 6.81 8.73
C ASP A 323 7.86 5.58 7.81
N ALA A 324 7.67 5.79 6.51
CA ALA A 324 7.75 4.75 5.50
C ALA A 324 9.19 4.44 5.02
N SER A 325 10.13 5.35 5.28
CA SER A 325 11.57 5.25 4.93
C SER A 325 12.36 4.40 5.92
#